data_AF-A0A933ASN0-F1
#
_entry.id   AF-A0A933ASN0-F1
#
_cell.length_a   1.000
_cell.length_b   1.000
_cell.length_c   1.000
_cell.angle_alpha   90.00
_cell.angle_beta   90.00
_cell.angle_gamma   90.00
#
_symmetry.space_group_name_H-M   'P 1'
#
loop_
_entity.id
_entity.type
_entity.pdbx_description
1 polymer ?
#
loop_
_entity_poly.entity_id
_entity_poly.type
_entity_poly.pdbx_seq_one_letter_code
_entity_poly.pdbx_strand_id
1 'polypeptide(L)'
;MKIDDDEQRLQTELAIYDRLLKGRTAQAVPGVWDKVEAHVGDEMERVCGVRTLYQYVARHVGQGKRVSILGIGSGSCGNELDGIAPLLLKQGCQIELTCIDIDSELLKQGQEAAEKMGIPFCGRELDANTMELEPDRYDVVVAYTVLHHFVNLDYIAAEINKCLRKDGIFVTVDIPTRNGYLMWDETCEIVNTLWKLLPPRFKIDHTRYEVPTYADTYENINYSVGSFECINSEAIIPALRSRMTELHFVPALAFARRFLDTKFGPNYSLDNTLDCSILDFILKLDSYCISSGLLKPETFFGAYAKKGASGDQSRGISPAYSQGLLSFRCNICGDVSTARLDHLSRESESCANCGSTVRRRSVIDALSQELFGQSLALPDFPTRSDIRGLGLSDWDGYAIGLARKFNYTNTYFHQEPRLDITSPNLGLEGRFDFIICSEVFEHIAPPVSAGFQNLRRLLKPSGVLIFTVPYGRDGETIEQFPDLWDYQIVQQENAPPVLRNTKKDGAVQVYKDLVFHDGGGMALQMRCFSRASLLREFRRVGLSKIKFYGAPKLELGIYWLEGWSLPMSVRVESGE
;
A
#
# COMPACT_ATOMS: atom_id res chain seq x y z
N MET A 1 9.75 -43.79 4.77
CA MET A 1 10.51 -42.67 5.37
C MET A 1 9.67 -41.40 5.54
N LYS A 2 8.73 -41.04 4.64
CA LYS A 2 7.88 -39.83 4.79
C LYS A 2 6.67 -39.99 5.73
N ILE A 3 6.05 -41.18 5.76
CA ILE A 3 4.85 -41.48 6.58
C ILE A 3 5.16 -41.44 8.10
N ASP A 4 6.35 -41.88 8.50
CA ASP A 4 6.78 -41.95 9.90
C ASP A 4 7.03 -40.56 10.51
N ASP A 5 7.41 -39.59 9.67
CA ASP A 5 7.71 -38.19 10.06
C ASP A 5 6.41 -37.39 10.29
N ASP A 6 5.38 -37.57 9.44
CA ASP A 6 4.11 -36.85 9.58
C ASP A 6 3.28 -37.33 10.78
N GLU A 7 3.30 -38.64 11.09
CA GLU A 7 2.67 -39.16 12.32
C GLU A 7 3.35 -38.59 13.58
N GLN A 8 4.69 -38.54 13.59
CA GLN A 8 5.43 -37.97 14.71
C GLN A 8 5.14 -36.47 14.90
N ARG A 9 5.01 -35.70 13.80
CA ARG A 9 4.61 -34.29 13.84
C ARG A 9 3.21 -34.13 14.42
N LEU A 10 2.27 -34.96 13.98
CA LEU A 10 0.88 -34.95 14.45
C LEU A 10 0.81 -35.19 15.97
N GLN A 11 1.51 -36.22 16.46
CA GLN A 11 1.58 -36.50 17.90
C GLN A 11 2.21 -35.34 18.70
N THR A 12 3.20 -34.66 18.11
CA THR A 12 3.84 -33.49 18.72
C THR A 12 2.86 -32.32 18.83
N GLU A 13 2.08 -32.03 17.80
CA GLU A 13 1.08 -30.95 17.84
C GLU A 13 -0.06 -31.23 18.81
N LEU A 14 -0.62 -32.44 18.80
CA LEU A 14 -1.67 -32.84 19.74
C LEU A 14 -1.21 -32.67 21.20
N ALA A 15 0.04 -33.07 21.50
CA ALA A 15 0.60 -32.89 22.84
C ALA A 15 0.79 -31.41 23.23
N ILE A 16 1.16 -30.55 22.29
CA ILE A 16 1.28 -29.10 22.52
C ILE A 16 -0.10 -28.50 22.80
N TYR A 17 -1.09 -28.77 21.95
CA TYR A 17 -2.41 -28.16 22.06
C TYR A 17 -3.24 -28.71 23.22
N ASP A 18 -3.12 -30.00 23.59
CA ASP A 18 -3.72 -30.51 24.85
C ASP A 18 -3.21 -29.70 26.05
N ARG A 19 -1.91 -29.36 26.10
CA ARG A 19 -1.35 -28.56 27.18
C ARG A 19 -1.79 -27.10 27.12
N LEU A 20 -1.79 -26.48 25.93
CA LEU A 20 -2.11 -25.06 25.78
C LEU A 20 -3.58 -24.77 26.04
N LEU A 21 -4.48 -25.65 25.58
CA LEU A 21 -5.92 -25.42 25.59
C LEU A 21 -6.67 -26.22 26.66
N LYS A 22 -5.98 -27.01 27.51
CA LYS A 22 -6.64 -27.78 28.58
C LYS A 22 -7.58 -26.93 29.43
N GLY A 23 -8.89 -27.15 29.28
CA GLY A 23 -9.93 -26.44 30.04
C GLY A 23 -10.03 -24.94 29.72
N ARG A 24 -9.54 -24.50 28.55
CA ARG A 24 -9.55 -23.10 28.09
C ARG A 24 -10.00 -22.99 26.64
N THR A 25 -10.69 -21.91 26.28
CA THR A 25 -11.10 -21.62 24.90
C THR A 25 -10.03 -20.89 24.09
N ALA A 26 -8.97 -20.40 24.74
CA ALA A 26 -7.85 -19.72 24.10
C ALA A 26 -6.54 -19.92 24.89
N GLN A 27 -5.41 -19.78 24.18
CA GLN A 27 -4.07 -19.77 24.79
C GLN A 27 -3.86 -18.51 25.63
N ALA A 28 -3.17 -18.64 26.77
CA ALA A 28 -2.73 -17.48 27.54
C ALA A 28 -1.59 -16.74 26.83
N VAL A 29 -1.74 -15.42 26.68
CA VAL A 29 -0.77 -14.51 26.08
C VAL A 29 -0.24 -13.51 27.11
N PRO A 30 0.98 -12.96 26.94
CA PRO A 30 1.48 -11.92 27.85
C PRO A 30 0.63 -10.66 27.73
N GLY A 31 0.50 -9.87 28.81
CA GLY A 31 -0.37 -8.68 28.80
C GLY A 31 0.03 -7.61 27.76
N VAL A 32 1.28 -7.60 27.30
CA VAL A 32 1.70 -6.73 26.18
C VAL A 32 1.04 -7.09 24.85
N TRP A 33 0.54 -8.32 24.71
CA TRP A 33 -0.15 -8.77 23.52
C TRP A 33 -1.43 -7.98 23.28
N ASP A 34 -2.12 -7.51 24.33
CA ASP A 34 -3.28 -6.62 24.21
C ASP A 34 -2.96 -5.36 23.38
N LYS A 35 -1.74 -4.82 23.54
CA LYS A 35 -1.27 -3.66 22.77
C LYS A 35 -0.95 -4.03 21.32
N VAL A 36 -0.45 -5.23 21.07
CA VAL A 36 -0.22 -5.77 19.72
C VAL A 36 -1.56 -5.95 19.00
N GLU A 37 -2.56 -6.55 19.66
CA GLU A 37 -3.90 -6.73 19.11
C GLU A 37 -4.60 -5.40 18.87
N ALA A 38 -4.49 -4.44 19.79
CA ALA A 38 -5.02 -3.10 19.59
C ALA A 38 -4.42 -2.43 18.35
N HIS A 39 -3.10 -2.56 18.15
CA HIS A 39 -2.38 -2.04 17.00
C HIS A 39 -2.80 -2.71 15.68
N VAL A 40 -2.91 -4.04 15.65
CA VAL A 40 -3.46 -4.76 14.48
C VAL A 40 -4.90 -4.35 14.22
N GLY A 41 -5.69 -4.14 15.27
CA GLY A 41 -7.06 -3.67 15.19
C GLY A 41 -7.19 -2.26 14.62
N ASP A 42 -6.25 -1.35 14.91
CA ASP A 42 -6.18 -0.02 14.29
C ASP A 42 -5.94 -0.12 12.78
N GLU A 43 -5.03 -1.00 12.34
CA GLU A 43 -4.79 -1.25 10.91
C GLU A 43 -6.02 -1.89 10.24
N MET A 44 -6.70 -2.82 10.90
CA MET A 44 -7.95 -3.38 10.41
C MET A 44 -9.05 -2.32 10.31
N GLU A 45 -9.18 -1.41 11.27
CA GLU A 45 -10.17 -0.34 11.23
C GLU A 45 -9.91 0.63 10.08
N ARG A 46 -8.64 0.96 9.85
CA ARG A 46 -8.23 1.84 8.74
C ARG A 46 -8.60 1.27 7.37
N VAL A 47 -8.45 -0.04 7.17
CA VAL A 47 -8.68 -0.68 5.86
C VAL A 47 -10.12 -1.17 5.72
N CYS A 48 -10.64 -1.81 6.75
CA CYS A 48 -11.92 -2.52 6.72
C CYS A 48 -13.05 -1.74 7.39
N GLY A 49 -12.78 -0.71 8.19
CA GLY A 49 -13.79 0.02 8.98
C GLY A 49 -14.30 -0.71 10.22
N VAL A 50 -13.62 -1.77 10.66
CA VAL A 50 -13.90 -2.54 11.88
C VAL A 50 -12.59 -3.03 12.49
N ARG A 51 -12.52 -3.19 13.81
CA ARG A 51 -11.28 -3.47 14.54
C ARG A 51 -10.95 -4.95 14.71
N THR A 52 -11.91 -5.85 14.48
CA THR A 52 -11.70 -7.29 14.66
C THR A 52 -12.31 -8.12 13.54
N LEU A 53 -11.79 -9.33 13.32
CA LEU A 53 -12.39 -10.31 12.43
C LEU A 53 -13.85 -10.60 12.82
N TYR A 54 -14.14 -10.67 14.11
CA TYR A 54 -15.51 -10.94 14.61
C TYR A 54 -16.49 -9.82 14.22
N GLN A 55 -16.06 -8.56 14.35
CA GLN A 55 -16.86 -7.41 13.91
C GLN A 55 -17.03 -7.42 12.38
N TYR A 56 -16.03 -7.86 11.63
CA TYR A 56 -16.12 -8.02 10.18
C TYR A 56 -17.20 -9.04 9.81
N VAL A 57 -17.19 -10.22 10.45
CA VAL A 57 -18.22 -11.26 10.26
C VAL A 57 -19.60 -10.74 10.61
N ALA A 58 -19.77 -10.13 11.78
CA ALA A 58 -21.04 -9.59 12.22
C ALA A 58 -21.59 -8.51 11.28
N ARG A 59 -20.72 -7.65 10.73
CA ARG A 59 -21.12 -6.66 9.73
C ARG A 59 -21.56 -7.29 8.42
N HIS A 60 -20.83 -8.30 7.93
CA HIS A 60 -21.16 -9.00 6.68
C HIS A 60 -22.51 -9.73 6.78
N VAL A 61 -22.72 -10.43 7.89
CA VAL A 61 -23.96 -11.16 8.13
C VAL A 61 -25.16 -10.20 8.23
N GLY A 62 -25.07 -9.14 9.03
CA GLY A 62 -26.19 -8.24 9.29
C GLY A 62 -27.20 -8.80 10.30
N GLN A 63 -28.42 -8.25 10.34
CA GLN A 63 -29.41 -8.55 11.40
C GLN A 63 -30.41 -9.64 11.03
N GLY A 64 -30.88 -10.40 12.04
CA GLY A 64 -32.06 -11.25 11.96
C GLY A 64 -31.96 -12.45 11.01
N LYS A 65 -30.75 -12.85 10.60
CA LYS A 65 -30.53 -13.96 9.65
C LYS A 65 -30.35 -15.29 10.38
N ARG A 66 -30.68 -16.39 9.70
CA ARG A 66 -30.11 -17.70 10.02
C ARG A 66 -28.77 -17.83 9.31
N VAL A 67 -27.74 -18.24 10.03
CA VAL A 67 -26.34 -18.22 9.59
C VAL A 67 -25.70 -19.58 9.86
N SER A 68 -25.13 -20.18 8.83
CA SER A 68 -24.33 -21.39 8.96
C SER A 68 -22.84 -21.04 8.93
N ILE A 69 -22.11 -21.43 9.98
CA ILE A 69 -20.69 -21.11 10.19
C ILE A 69 -19.89 -22.42 10.18
N LEU A 70 -18.73 -22.41 9.51
CA LEU A 70 -17.72 -23.47 9.58
C LEU A 70 -16.44 -22.92 10.21
N GLY A 71 -16.01 -23.48 11.33
CA GLY A 71 -14.64 -23.35 11.86
C GLY A 71 -13.76 -24.49 11.37
N ILE A 72 -12.58 -24.19 10.83
CA ILE A 72 -11.58 -25.17 10.37
C ILE A 72 -10.35 -25.04 11.27
N GLY A 73 -9.91 -26.16 11.87
CA GLY A 73 -8.87 -26.13 12.89
C GLY A 73 -9.31 -25.30 14.09
N SER A 74 -10.53 -25.56 14.56
CA SER A 74 -11.24 -24.71 15.52
C SER A 74 -10.66 -24.75 16.94
N GLY A 75 -9.83 -25.74 17.27
CA GLY A 75 -9.44 -26.07 18.63
C GLY A 75 -10.68 -26.22 19.53
N SER A 76 -10.68 -25.54 20.67
CA SER A 76 -11.81 -25.48 21.61
C SER A 76 -12.92 -24.49 21.19
N CYS A 77 -12.92 -24.04 19.93
CA CYS A 77 -13.97 -23.23 19.28
C CYS A 77 -14.14 -21.81 19.85
N GLY A 78 -13.10 -21.24 20.48
CA GLY A 78 -13.16 -19.93 21.12
C GLY A 78 -13.42 -18.78 20.14
N ASN A 79 -12.83 -18.80 18.95
CA ASN A 79 -13.04 -17.76 17.94
C ASN A 79 -14.52 -17.69 17.50
N GLU A 80 -15.14 -18.86 17.33
CA GLU A 80 -16.51 -19.00 16.91
C GLU A 80 -17.50 -18.69 18.04
N LEU A 81 -17.28 -19.22 19.24
CA LEU A 81 -18.22 -19.15 20.36
C LEU A 81 -18.04 -17.91 21.24
N ASP A 82 -16.81 -17.49 21.54
CA ASP A 82 -16.53 -16.32 22.38
C ASP A 82 -16.40 -15.05 21.54
N GLY A 83 -15.92 -15.17 20.30
CA GLY A 83 -15.72 -14.04 19.38
C GLY A 83 -16.94 -13.70 18.52
N ILE A 84 -17.32 -14.62 17.63
CA ILE A 84 -18.33 -14.37 16.58
C ILE A 84 -19.76 -14.47 17.14
N ALA A 85 -20.08 -15.56 17.82
CA ALA A 85 -21.45 -15.86 18.22
C ALA A 85 -22.11 -14.76 19.07
N PRO A 86 -21.46 -14.11 20.05
CA PRO A 86 -22.10 -13.09 20.87
C PRO A 86 -22.54 -11.87 20.05
N LEU A 87 -21.77 -11.49 19.03
CA LEU A 87 -22.11 -10.39 18.13
C LEU A 87 -23.32 -10.73 17.26
N LEU A 88 -23.37 -11.94 16.72
CA LEU A 88 -24.48 -12.40 15.89
C LEU A 88 -25.78 -12.60 16.70
N LEU A 89 -25.69 -13.17 17.90
CA LEU A 89 -26.83 -13.30 18.81
C LEU A 89 -27.40 -11.93 19.18
N LYS A 90 -26.54 -10.94 19.45
CA LYS A 90 -26.95 -9.54 19.70
C LYS A 90 -27.66 -8.90 18.49
N GLN A 91 -27.33 -9.34 17.27
CA GLN A 91 -27.99 -8.93 16.02
C GLN A 91 -29.31 -9.70 15.74
N GLY A 92 -29.74 -10.58 16.65
CA GLY A 92 -30.95 -11.39 16.50
C GLY A 92 -30.79 -12.54 15.50
N CYS A 93 -29.56 -12.96 15.21
CA CYS A 93 -29.30 -14.06 14.29
C CYS A 93 -29.47 -15.42 14.96
N GLN A 94 -29.88 -16.41 14.18
CA GLN A 94 -29.87 -17.83 14.56
C GLN A 94 -28.62 -18.48 13.98
N ILE A 95 -27.80 -19.10 14.83
CA ILE A 95 -26.50 -19.65 14.45
C ILE A 95 -26.59 -21.16 14.35
N GLU A 96 -26.00 -21.74 13.31
CA GLU A 96 -25.70 -23.17 13.20
C GLU A 96 -24.19 -23.31 12.99
N LEU A 97 -23.49 -23.92 13.95
CA LEU A 97 -22.04 -23.99 13.99
C LEU A 97 -21.56 -25.40 13.65
N THR A 98 -20.73 -25.53 12.62
CA THR A 98 -19.92 -26.72 12.38
C THR A 98 -18.47 -26.39 12.69
N CYS A 99 -17.79 -27.26 13.44
CA CYS A 99 -16.37 -27.11 13.74
C CYS A 99 -15.63 -28.38 13.35
N ILE A 100 -14.52 -28.21 12.63
CA ILE A 100 -13.61 -29.28 12.23
C ILE A 100 -12.30 -29.11 12.98
N ASP A 101 -11.84 -30.18 13.63
CA ASP A 101 -10.53 -30.27 14.23
C ASP A 101 -10.03 -31.72 14.21
N ILE A 102 -8.74 -31.94 14.40
CA ILE A 102 -8.15 -33.28 14.54
C ILE A 102 -8.26 -33.81 15.97
N ASP A 103 -8.45 -32.93 16.95
CA ASP A 103 -8.57 -33.31 18.37
C ASP A 103 -10.04 -33.41 18.80
N SER A 104 -10.51 -34.64 19.00
CA SER A 104 -11.88 -34.92 19.44
C SER A 104 -12.22 -34.37 20.84
N GLU A 105 -11.25 -34.26 21.74
CA GLU A 105 -11.48 -33.76 23.10
C GLU A 105 -11.65 -32.23 23.10
N LEU A 106 -10.94 -31.51 22.22
CA LEU A 106 -11.18 -30.08 22.02
C LEU A 106 -12.57 -29.82 21.41
N LEU A 107 -12.98 -30.63 20.44
CA LEU A 107 -14.34 -30.54 19.86
C LEU A 107 -15.43 -30.80 20.91
N LYS A 108 -15.21 -31.72 21.84
CA LYS A 108 -16.13 -31.97 22.96
C LYS A 108 -16.23 -30.79 23.90
N GLN A 109 -15.11 -30.11 24.21
CA GLN A 109 -15.15 -28.86 24.99
C GLN A 109 -15.94 -27.76 24.27
N GLY A 110 -15.77 -27.65 22.95
CA GLY A 110 -16.54 -26.73 22.09
C GLY A 110 -18.04 -27.04 22.11
N GLN A 111 -18.42 -28.31 22.01
CA GLN A 111 -19.81 -28.77 22.12
C GLN A 111 -20.44 -28.34 23.46
N GLU A 112 -19.76 -28.58 24.59
CA GLU A 112 -20.26 -28.18 25.92
C GLU A 112 -20.43 -26.65 26.05
N ALA A 113 -19.55 -25.86 25.42
CA ALA A 113 -19.66 -24.40 25.37
C ALA A 113 -20.84 -23.94 24.50
N ALA A 114 -21.02 -24.55 23.32
CA ALA A 114 -22.14 -24.25 22.42
C ALA A 114 -23.50 -24.59 23.05
N GLU A 115 -23.60 -25.70 23.78
CA GLU A 115 -24.80 -26.11 24.52
C GLU A 115 -25.21 -25.07 25.58
N LYS A 116 -24.24 -24.53 26.33
CA LYS A 116 -24.49 -23.46 27.32
C LYS A 116 -25.04 -22.18 26.67
N MET A 117 -24.68 -21.93 25.41
CA MET A 117 -25.18 -20.80 24.63
C MET A 117 -26.48 -21.11 23.85
N GLY A 118 -26.94 -22.36 23.85
CA GLY A 118 -28.10 -22.80 23.06
C GLY A 118 -27.86 -22.78 21.55
N ILE A 119 -26.62 -22.92 21.11
CA ILE A 119 -26.24 -22.90 19.69
C ILE A 119 -26.20 -24.34 19.15
N PRO A 120 -26.96 -24.67 18.08
CA PRO A 120 -26.79 -25.92 17.34
C PRO A 120 -25.34 -26.11 16.88
N PHE A 121 -24.71 -27.19 17.34
CA PHE A 121 -23.30 -27.49 17.08
C PHE A 121 -23.14 -28.86 16.42
N CYS A 122 -22.18 -28.95 15.50
CA CYS A 122 -21.72 -30.20 14.90
C CYS A 122 -20.18 -30.22 14.87
N GLY A 123 -19.57 -30.97 15.79
CA GLY A 123 -18.14 -31.24 15.80
C GLY A 123 -17.79 -32.39 14.86
N ARG A 124 -16.72 -32.24 14.08
CA ARG A 124 -16.24 -33.26 13.13
C ARG A 124 -14.74 -33.44 13.30
N GLU A 125 -14.34 -34.61 13.81
CA GLU A 125 -12.93 -35.00 13.88
C GLU A 125 -12.43 -35.31 12.46
N LEU A 126 -11.70 -34.38 11.84
CA LEU A 126 -11.22 -34.51 10.45
C LEU A 126 -9.90 -33.77 10.25
N ASP A 127 -9.02 -34.36 9.44
CA ASP A 127 -7.83 -33.69 8.93
C ASP A 127 -8.19 -32.74 7.78
N ALA A 128 -7.91 -31.45 7.96
CA ALA A 128 -8.14 -30.42 6.95
C ALA A 128 -7.38 -30.68 5.65
N ASN A 129 -6.24 -31.36 5.67
CA ASN A 129 -5.46 -31.66 4.45
C ASN A 129 -6.16 -32.63 3.49
N THR A 130 -7.16 -33.37 3.98
CA THR A 130 -7.91 -34.39 3.24
C THR A 130 -9.43 -34.22 3.33
N MET A 131 -9.90 -33.15 3.97
CA MET A 131 -11.34 -32.92 4.16
C MET A 131 -12.09 -32.80 2.84
N GLU A 132 -13.34 -33.28 2.83
CA GLU A 132 -14.29 -33.03 1.76
C GLU A 132 -15.50 -32.27 2.32
N LEU A 133 -15.75 -31.08 1.79
CA LEU A 133 -16.83 -30.21 2.22
C LEU A 133 -17.99 -30.22 1.23
N GLU A 134 -19.22 -30.12 1.75
CA GLU A 134 -20.41 -29.99 0.91
C GLU A 134 -20.42 -28.64 0.18
N PRO A 135 -20.74 -28.59 -1.12
CA PRO A 135 -20.81 -27.35 -1.85
C PRO A 135 -21.97 -26.46 -1.36
N ASP A 136 -21.78 -25.14 -1.41
CA ASP A 136 -22.83 -24.14 -1.13
C ASP A 136 -23.52 -24.29 0.24
N ARG A 137 -22.78 -24.75 1.26
CA ARG A 137 -23.31 -25.01 2.60
C ARG A 137 -23.24 -23.81 3.54
N TYR A 138 -22.13 -23.07 3.55
CA TYR A 138 -21.80 -22.14 4.64
C TYR A 138 -21.89 -20.67 4.22
N ASP A 139 -22.39 -19.82 5.13
CA ASP A 139 -22.41 -18.36 4.97
C ASP A 139 -21.08 -17.74 5.42
N VAL A 140 -20.43 -18.36 6.42
CA VAL A 140 -19.15 -17.92 6.98
C VAL A 140 -18.26 -19.13 7.16
N VAL A 141 -17.02 -19.05 6.68
CA VAL A 141 -15.96 -20.01 6.97
C VAL A 141 -14.83 -19.25 7.68
N VAL A 142 -14.29 -19.82 8.74
CA VAL A 142 -13.22 -19.23 9.55
C VAL A 142 -12.09 -20.23 9.73
N ALA A 143 -10.86 -19.76 9.55
CA ALA A 143 -9.65 -20.47 9.95
C ALA A 143 -8.74 -19.43 10.61
N TYR A 144 -8.57 -19.51 11.92
CA TYR A 144 -7.85 -18.49 12.69
C TYR A 144 -6.55 -19.08 13.24
N THR A 145 -5.42 -18.51 12.83
CA THR A 145 -4.06 -18.91 13.20
C THR A 145 -3.84 -20.42 13.10
N VAL A 146 -4.18 -20.99 11.95
CA VAL A 146 -4.14 -22.46 11.77
C VAL A 146 -3.72 -22.91 10.37
N LEU A 147 -3.86 -22.06 9.34
CA LEU A 147 -3.48 -22.42 7.98
C LEU A 147 -1.98 -22.74 7.88
N HIS A 148 -1.14 -22.08 8.67
CA HIS A 148 0.30 -22.36 8.72
C HIS A 148 0.67 -23.77 9.22
N HIS A 149 -0.25 -24.49 9.86
CA HIS A 149 -0.09 -25.90 10.22
C HIS A 149 -0.49 -26.86 9.08
N PHE A 150 -1.04 -26.36 7.98
CA PHE A 150 -1.53 -27.19 6.88
C PHE A 150 -0.52 -27.34 5.75
N VAL A 151 -0.48 -28.53 5.15
CA VAL A 151 0.40 -28.87 4.03
C VAL A 151 -0.29 -28.57 2.71
N ASN A 152 -1.55 -29.02 2.54
CA ASN A 152 -2.26 -29.02 1.26
C ASN A 152 -3.09 -27.75 1.02
N LEU A 153 -2.45 -26.58 1.17
CA LEU A 153 -3.12 -25.27 1.22
C LEU A 153 -3.96 -24.93 -0.02
N ASP A 154 -3.50 -25.28 -1.22
CA ASP A 154 -4.26 -25.03 -2.46
C ASP A 154 -5.54 -25.88 -2.55
N TYR A 155 -5.48 -27.14 -2.08
CA TYR A 155 -6.66 -27.99 -1.96
C TYR A 155 -7.63 -27.46 -0.91
N ILE A 156 -7.13 -27.10 0.28
CA ILE A 156 -7.93 -26.53 1.37
C ILE A 156 -8.64 -25.25 0.90
N ALA A 157 -7.93 -24.34 0.23
CA ALA A 157 -8.52 -23.13 -0.33
C ALA A 157 -9.60 -23.44 -1.39
N ALA A 158 -9.44 -24.51 -2.17
CA ALA A 158 -10.45 -24.96 -3.13
C ALA A 158 -11.69 -25.53 -2.44
N GLU A 159 -11.52 -26.32 -1.38
CA GLU A 159 -12.61 -26.86 -0.56
C GLU A 159 -13.39 -25.75 0.15
N ILE A 160 -12.69 -24.75 0.70
CA ILE A 160 -13.31 -23.54 1.27
C ILE A 160 -14.13 -22.82 0.20
N ASN A 161 -13.55 -22.54 -0.97
CA ASN A 161 -14.28 -21.88 -2.05
C ASN A 161 -15.54 -22.67 -2.50
N LYS A 162 -15.42 -24.00 -2.56
CA LYS A 162 -16.51 -24.90 -2.93
C LYS A 162 -17.67 -24.82 -1.92
N CYS A 163 -17.37 -24.87 -0.63
CA CYS A 163 -18.36 -24.97 0.43
C CYS A 163 -19.05 -23.65 0.78
N LEU A 164 -18.44 -22.50 0.44
CA LEU A 164 -19.08 -21.20 0.58
C LEU A 164 -20.35 -21.13 -0.25
N ARG A 165 -21.38 -20.48 0.25
CA ARG A 165 -22.52 -20.00 -0.57
C ARG A 165 -22.07 -18.85 -1.47
N LYS A 166 -22.92 -18.50 -2.45
CA LYS A 166 -22.69 -17.39 -3.38
C LYS A 166 -22.25 -16.08 -2.69
N ASP A 167 -22.92 -15.72 -1.60
CA ASP A 167 -22.64 -14.50 -0.82
C ASP A 167 -21.89 -14.78 0.48
N GLY A 168 -21.34 -15.99 0.60
CA GLY A 168 -20.56 -16.42 1.76
C GLY A 168 -19.17 -15.81 1.77
N ILE A 169 -18.59 -15.71 2.97
CA ILE A 169 -17.22 -15.22 3.18
C ILE A 169 -16.34 -16.23 3.88
N PHE A 170 -15.08 -16.26 3.48
CA PHE A 170 -14.00 -16.84 4.25
C PHE A 170 -13.20 -15.72 4.92
N VAL A 171 -12.91 -15.86 6.21
CA VAL A 171 -12.07 -14.92 6.97
C VAL A 171 -10.99 -15.65 7.74
N THR A 172 -9.80 -15.05 7.80
CA THR A 172 -8.64 -15.63 8.48
C THR A 172 -7.74 -14.55 9.06
N VAL A 173 -7.05 -14.88 10.15
CA VAL A 173 -5.82 -14.21 10.57
C VAL A 173 -4.74 -15.28 10.61
N ASP A 174 -3.67 -15.13 9.83
CA ASP A 174 -2.67 -16.20 9.73
C ASP A 174 -1.23 -15.70 9.51
N ILE A 175 -0.26 -16.63 9.49
CA ILE A 175 1.18 -16.39 9.57
C ILE A 175 1.87 -16.81 8.25
N PRO A 176 2.06 -15.89 7.28
CA PRO A 176 2.64 -16.17 5.96
C PRO A 176 4.17 -15.93 5.94
N THR A 177 4.89 -16.50 6.91
CA THR A 177 6.36 -16.46 7.00
C THR A 177 7.03 -17.36 5.97
N ARG A 178 8.37 -17.38 5.93
CA ARG A 178 9.07 -18.47 5.25
C ARG A 178 8.77 -19.79 5.95
N ASN A 179 8.76 -20.88 5.18
CA ASN A 179 8.48 -22.21 5.71
C ASN A 179 9.39 -22.52 6.93
N GLY A 180 8.79 -23.08 7.97
CA GLY A 180 9.45 -23.31 9.26
C GLY A 180 9.41 -22.12 10.22
N TYR A 181 8.55 -21.12 9.97
CA TYR A 181 8.48 -19.87 10.73
C TYR A 181 9.78 -19.04 10.64
N LEU A 182 10.60 -19.34 9.64
CA LEU A 182 11.82 -18.63 9.35
C LEU A 182 11.50 -17.19 8.93
N MET A 183 12.34 -16.28 9.36
CA MET A 183 12.29 -14.89 8.91
C MET A 183 12.73 -14.79 7.44
N TRP A 184 12.16 -13.81 6.72
CA TRP A 184 12.70 -13.35 5.44
C TRP A 184 14.11 -12.78 5.63
N ASP A 185 14.93 -12.76 4.57
CA ASP A 185 16.32 -12.30 4.65
C ASP A 185 16.37 -10.82 5.10
N GLU A 186 15.49 -9.99 4.53
CA GLU A 186 15.29 -8.59 4.91
C GLU A 186 14.82 -8.42 6.37
N THR A 187 13.96 -9.31 6.85
CA THR A 187 13.46 -9.31 8.24
C THR A 187 14.57 -9.70 9.21
N CYS A 188 15.41 -10.68 8.86
CA CYS A 188 16.55 -11.11 9.68
C CYS A 188 17.51 -9.96 9.96
N GLU A 189 17.81 -9.13 8.96
CA GLU A 189 18.72 -8.00 9.11
C GLU A 189 18.20 -6.98 10.14
N ILE A 190 16.91 -6.64 10.06
CA ILE A 190 16.27 -5.72 10.99
C ILE A 190 16.21 -6.32 12.40
N VAL A 191 15.77 -7.57 12.54
CA VAL A 191 15.68 -8.24 13.84
C VAL A 191 17.05 -8.32 14.50
N ASN A 192 18.09 -8.76 13.79
CA ASN A 192 19.45 -8.85 14.33
C ASN A 192 20.01 -7.49 14.74
N THR A 193 19.69 -6.44 14.00
CA THR A 193 20.14 -5.07 14.33
C THR A 193 19.45 -4.56 15.58
N LEU A 194 18.12 -4.69 15.66
CA LEU A 194 17.35 -4.30 16.84
C LEU A 194 17.74 -5.13 18.06
N TRP A 195 18.00 -6.44 17.88
CA TRP A 195 18.47 -7.31 18.97
C TRP A 195 19.76 -6.78 19.59
N LYS A 196 20.74 -6.34 18.79
CA LYS A 196 21.99 -5.77 19.31
C LYS A 196 21.78 -4.50 20.15
N LEU A 197 20.75 -3.71 19.82
CA LEU A 197 20.43 -2.47 20.52
C LEU A 197 19.62 -2.68 21.81
N LEU A 198 18.87 -3.78 21.91
CA LEU A 198 18.02 -4.02 23.07
C LEU A 198 18.83 -4.28 24.35
N PRO A 199 18.45 -3.66 25.48
CA PRO A 199 18.99 -3.98 26.79
C PRO A 199 18.81 -5.48 27.15
N PRO A 200 19.74 -6.09 27.91
CA PRO A 200 19.70 -7.52 28.23
C PRO A 200 18.39 -8.02 28.85
N ARG A 201 17.70 -7.17 29.63
CA ARG A 201 16.43 -7.55 30.27
C ARG A 201 15.29 -7.87 29.29
N PHE A 202 15.37 -7.42 28.03
CA PHE A 202 14.37 -7.72 27.01
C PHE A 202 14.64 -9.00 26.22
N LYS A 203 15.75 -9.68 26.53
CA LYS A 203 16.27 -10.83 25.79
C LYS A 203 16.19 -12.13 26.58
N ILE A 204 15.29 -12.22 27.55
CA ILE A 204 15.08 -13.46 28.29
C ILE A 204 14.03 -14.29 27.56
N ASP A 205 14.42 -15.47 27.09
CA ASP A 205 13.54 -16.46 26.47
C ASP A 205 12.76 -17.19 27.56
N HIS A 206 11.43 -17.10 27.51
CA HIS A 206 10.52 -17.69 28.50
C HIS A 206 9.90 -19.02 28.08
N THR A 207 10.13 -19.49 26.86
CA THR A 207 9.38 -20.63 26.30
C THR A 207 10.26 -21.81 25.92
N ARG A 208 11.53 -21.57 25.55
CA ARG A 208 12.39 -22.64 25.02
C ARG A 208 13.00 -23.52 26.11
N TYR A 209 13.33 -22.94 27.25
CA TYR A 209 14.04 -23.62 28.33
C TYR A 209 13.13 -23.74 29.54
N GLU A 210 13.38 -24.74 30.39
CA GLU A 210 12.63 -24.92 31.65
C GLU A 210 12.71 -23.70 32.57
N VAL A 211 13.80 -22.95 32.46
CA VAL A 211 14.03 -21.70 33.20
C VAL A 211 14.25 -20.55 32.22
N PRO A 212 13.67 -19.35 32.47
CA PRO A 212 13.89 -18.19 31.63
C PRO A 212 15.39 -17.90 31.43
N THR A 213 15.84 -17.87 30.17
CA THR A 213 17.28 -17.86 29.84
C THR A 213 17.63 -16.69 28.93
N TYR A 214 18.76 -16.04 29.20
CA TYR A 214 19.26 -14.94 28.35
C TYR A 214 19.68 -15.43 26.96
N ALA A 215 19.15 -14.78 25.92
CA ALA A 215 19.45 -15.03 24.52
C ALA A 215 20.34 -13.91 23.95
N ASP A 216 21.64 -14.19 23.81
CA ASP A 216 22.61 -13.20 23.32
C ASP A 216 22.34 -12.79 21.86
N THR A 217 21.87 -13.75 21.05
CA THR A 217 21.45 -13.54 19.67
C THR A 217 20.04 -14.06 19.45
N TYR A 218 19.34 -13.54 18.44
CA TYR A 218 18.06 -14.09 18.02
C TYR A 218 18.29 -15.27 17.08
N GLU A 219 17.89 -16.46 17.50
CA GLU A 219 18.02 -17.66 16.66
C GLU A 219 16.85 -17.78 15.66
N ASN A 220 17.18 -17.82 14.36
CA ASN A 220 16.22 -18.07 13.29
C ASN A 220 16.04 -19.58 13.07
N ILE A 221 15.23 -20.21 13.92
CA ILE A 221 15.04 -21.66 13.98
C ILE A 221 13.95 -22.09 13.00
N ASN A 222 14.17 -23.21 12.30
CA ASN A 222 13.11 -23.87 11.54
C ASN A 222 12.25 -24.74 12.48
N TYR A 223 11.03 -24.27 12.77
CA TYR A 223 10.09 -24.93 13.67
C TYR A 223 9.31 -26.09 13.02
N SER A 224 9.33 -26.22 11.70
CA SER A 224 8.69 -27.35 11.00
C SER A 224 9.50 -28.65 11.08
N VAL A 225 10.68 -28.62 11.70
CA VAL A 225 11.47 -29.81 11.99
C VAL A 225 10.82 -30.53 13.18
N GLY A 226 10.00 -31.53 12.90
CA GLY A 226 9.30 -32.34 13.91
C GLY A 226 7.97 -31.78 14.40
N SER A 227 7.42 -30.73 13.78
CA SER A 227 6.03 -30.27 13.95
C SER A 227 5.44 -29.79 12.62
N PHE A 228 4.15 -29.40 12.57
CA PHE A 228 3.60 -28.71 11.40
C PHE A 228 3.69 -27.18 11.50
N GLU A 229 4.33 -26.62 12.53
CA GLU A 229 4.50 -25.19 12.72
C GLU A 229 5.10 -24.52 11.48
N CYS A 230 4.28 -23.73 10.79
CA CYS A 230 4.61 -23.04 9.56
C CYS A 230 5.19 -23.95 8.46
N ILE A 231 4.71 -25.20 8.37
CA ILE A 231 5.23 -26.23 7.45
C ILE A 231 5.22 -25.81 5.98
N ASN A 232 4.22 -25.01 5.57
CA ASN A 232 4.05 -24.53 4.20
C ASN A 232 3.50 -23.08 4.14
N SER A 233 3.88 -22.24 5.10
CA SER A 233 3.33 -20.88 5.26
C SER A 233 3.48 -19.98 4.03
N GLU A 234 4.52 -20.15 3.22
CA GLU A 234 4.73 -19.34 2.01
C GLU A 234 3.61 -19.54 0.98
N ALA A 235 2.91 -20.68 1.02
CA ALA A 235 1.84 -21.01 0.09
C ALA A 235 0.46 -20.47 0.52
N ILE A 236 0.30 -19.94 1.74
CA ILE A 236 -1.01 -19.48 2.26
C ILE A 236 -1.61 -18.41 1.34
N ILE A 237 -0.93 -17.27 1.19
CA ILE A 237 -1.46 -16.14 0.42
C ILE A 237 -1.68 -16.52 -1.06
N PRO A 238 -0.73 -17.20 -1.75
CA PRO A 238 -0.95 -17.67 -3.12
C PRO A 238 -2.17 -18.58 -3.28
N ALA A 239 -2.36 -19.55 -2.37
CA ALA A 239 -3.48 -20.48 -2.43
C ALA A 239 -4.84 -19.78 -2.24
N LEU A 240 -4.94 -18.85 -1.28
CA LEU A 240 -6.17 -18.09 -1.05
C LEU A 240 -6.52 -17.22 -2.28
N ARG A 241 -5.54 -16.51 -2.85
CA ARG A 241 -5.74 -15.64 -4.02
C ARG A 241 -6.01 -16.41 -5.31
N SER A 242 -5.50 -17.64 -5.46
CA SER A 242 -5.76 -18.45 -6.65
C SER A 242 -7.21 -18.95 -6.66
N ARG A 243 -7.73 -19.37 -5.50
CA ARG A 243 -9.02 -20.07 -5.36
C ARG A 243 -10.21 -19.17 -5.03
N MET A 244 -10.00 -18.01 -4.41
CA MET A 244 -11.08 -17.12 -3.97
C MET A 244 -10.88 -15.68 -4.46
N THR A 245 -11.89 -14.84 -4.29
CA THR A 245 -11.81 -13.40 -4.59
C THR A 245 -11.46 -12.64 -3.31
N GLU A 246 -10.29 -11.99 -3.27
CA GLU A 246 -9.87 -11.18 -2.11
C GLU A 246 -10.77 -9.94 -1.97
N LEU A 247 -11.43 -9.80 -0.82
CA LEU A 247 -12.24 -8.63 -0.47
C LEU A 247 -11.39 -7.61 0.28
N HIS A 248 -10.64 -8.06 1.28
CA HIS A 248 -9.73 -7.24 2.07
C HIS A 248 -8.49 -8.04 2.47
N PHE A 249 -7.34 -7.36 2.48
CA PHE A 249 -6.08 -7.89 2.97
C PHE A 249 -5.41 -6.81 3.83
N VAL A 250 -5.20 -7.12 5.11
CA VAL A 250 -4.59 -6.22 6.09
C VAL A 250 -3.28 -6.85 6.57
N PRO A 251 -2.13 -6.41 6.04
CA PRO A 251 -0.83 -6.92 6.47
C PRO A 251 -0.46 -6.39 7.87
N ALA A 252 0.20 -7.21 8.67
CA ALA A 252 0.62 -6.86 10.02
C ALA A 252 1.89 -7.61 10.44
N LEU A 253 2.60 -7.08 11.44
CA LEU A 253 3.67 -7.74 12.19
C LEU A 253 4.73 -8.39 11.28
N ALA A 254 5.58 -7.60 10.62
CA ALA A 254 6.68 -8.10 9.79
C ALA A 254 7.86 -8.65 10.62
N PHE A 255 8.03 -8.13 11.83
CA PHE A 255 9.03 -8.57 12.81
C PHE A 255 8.60 -8.31 14.25
N ALA A 256 7.63 -7.44 14.53
CA ALA A 256 7.25 -7.04 15.88
C ALA A 256 6.91 -8.25 16.78
N ARG A 257 6.26 -9.27 16.22
CA ARG A 257 5.95 -10.54 16.91
C ARG A 257 7.21 -11.20 17.49
N ARG A 258 8.36 -11.09 16.82
CA ARG A 258 9.65 -11.66 17.27
C ARG A 258 10.12 -11.09 18.61
N PHE A 259 9.61 -9.94 19.02
CA PHE A 259 9.96 -9.27 20.28
C PHE A 259 8.85 -9.32 21.33
N LEU A 260 7.60 -9.53 20.92
CA LEU A 260 6.41 -9.25 21.74
C LEU A 260 5.51 -10.48 21.95
N ASP A 261 5.84 -11.62 21.36
CA ASP A 261 5.12 -12.89 21.52
C ASP A 261 5.30 -13.51 22.92
N THR A 262 4.81 -14.74 23.11
CA THR A 262 4.95 -15.47 24.37
C THR A 262 6.41 -15.73 24.77
N LYS A 263 7.35 -15.71 23.82
CA LYS A 263 8.77 -16.00 24.06
C LYS A 263 9.48 -14.82 24.72
N PHE A 264 9.23 -13.60 24.27
CA PHE A 264 9.93 -12.40 24.75
C PHE A 264 9.02 -11.30 25.31
N GLY A 265 7.73 -11.33 25.01
CA GLY A 265 6.71 -10.42 25.55
C GLY A 265 6.65 -10.35 27.08
N PRO A 266 6.87 -11.44 27.85
CA PRO A 266 6.92 -11.35 29.32
C PRO A 266 8.03 -10.44 29.89
N ASN A 267 9.00 -10.02 29.07
CA ASN A 267 10.05 -9.08 29.49
C ASN A 267 9.61 -7.62 29.60
N TYR A 268 8.38 -7.32 29.19
CA TYR A 268 7.85 -5.98 29.08
C TYR A 268 6.70 -5.76 30.07
N SER A 269 6.64 -4.58 30.66
CA SER A 269 5.53 -4.15 31.53
C SER A 269 4.82 -2.92 30.95
N LEU A 270 3.49 -2.98 30.86
CA LEU A 270 2.68 -1.83 30.44
C LEU A 270 2.61 -0.71 31.48
N ASP A 271 3.05 -0.97 32.72
CA ASP A 271 3.17 0.05 33.78
C ASP A 271 4.50 0.81 33.70
N ASN A 272 5.45 0.34 32.88
CA ASN A 272 6.75 0.95 32.71
C ASN A 272 6.80 1.84 31.45
N THR A 273 7.12 3.12 31.64
CA THR A 273 7.16 4.12 30.55
C THR A 273 8.21 3.80 29.47
N LEU A 274 9.37 3.28 29.86
CA LEU A 274 10.43 2.91 28.91
C LEU A 274 9.98 1.71 28.06
N ASP A 275 9.38 0.70 28.70
CA ASP A 275 8.88 -0.49 28.00
C ASP A 275 7.81 -0.12 27.00
N CYS A 276 6.84 0.73 27.42
CA CYS A 276 5.81 1.25 26.53
C CYS A 276 6.41 1.98 25.32
N SER A 277 7.44 2.80 25.54
CA SER A 277 8.11 3.55 24.47
C SER A 277 8.84 2.63 23.49
N ILE A 278 9.46 1.56 23.98
CA ILE A 278 10.12 0.55 23.14
C ILE A 278 9.09 -0.25 22.34
N LEU A 279 7.97 -0.66 22.97
CA LEU A 279 6.84 -1.30 22.27
C LEU A 279 6.33 -0.41 21.13
N ASP A 280 6.06 0.86 21.43
CA ASP A 280 5.56 1.82 20.43
C ASP A 280 6.55 2.02 19.29
N PHE A 281 7.84 2.07 19.60
CA PHE A 281 8.89 2.15 18.58
C PHE A 281 8.90 0.91 17.68
N ILE A 282 8.86 -0.29 18.26
CA ILE A 282 8.84 -1.57 17.51
C ILE A 282 7.62 -1.62 16.60
N LEU A 283 6.42 -1.38 17.13
CA LEU A 283 5.15 -1.46 16.38
C LEU A 283 5.07 -0.40 15.26
N LYS A 284 5.51 0.83 15.53
CA LYS A 284 5.51 1.90 14.51
C LYS A 284 6.53 1.65 13.41
N LEU A 285 7.74 1.20 13.77
CA LEU A 285 8.76 0.84 12.80
C LEU A 285 8.30 -0.34 11.94
N ASP A 286 7.72 -1.37 12.55
CA ASP A 286 7.14 -2.52 11.86
C ASP A 286 6.09 -2.11 10.83
N SER A 287 5.13 -1.28 11.24
CA SER A 287 4.07 -0.77 10.36
C SER A 287 4.62 0.08 9.23
N TYR A 288 5.65 0.89 9.51
CA TYR A 288 6.34 1.66 8.48
C TYR A 288 7.05 0.75 7.48
N CYS A 289 7.76 -0.29 7.95
CA CYS A 289 8.43 -1.27 7.09
C CYS A 289 7.44 -2.02 6.19
N ILE A 290 6.26 -2.39 6.70
CA ILE A 290 5.20 -3.02 5.90
C ILE A 290 4.64 -2.02 4.87
N SER A 291 4.21 -0.84 5.33
CA SER A 291 3.53 0.14 4.46
C SER A 291 4.44 0.75 3.39
N SER A 292 5.75 0.80 3.64
CA SER A 292 6.76 1.18 2.64
C SER A 292 7.16 0.04 1.70
N GLY A 293 6.70 -1.19 1.96
CA GLY A 293 7.09 -2.38 1.20
C GLY A 293 8.52 -2.85 1.47
N LEU A 294 9.18 -2.32 2.51
CA LEU A 294 10.54 -2.73 2.91
C LEU A 294 10.56 -4.16 3.42
N LEU A 295 9.55 -4.56 4.20
CA LEU A 295 9.42 -5.92 4.75
C LEU A 295 8.09 -6.55 4.35
N LYS A 296 8.12 -7.87 4.16
CA LYS A 296 6.91 -8.68 4.02
C LYS A 296 6.23 -8.86 5.38
N PRO A 297 4.89 -8.85 5.44
CA PRO A 297 4.19 -9.14 6.68
C PRO A 297 4.39 -10.61 7.10
N GLU A 298 4.49 -10.85 8.41
CA GLU A 298 4.47 -12.20 9.00
C GLU A 298 3.15 -12.48 9.73
N THR A 299 2.17 -11.58 9.63
CA THR A 299 0.78 -11.80 10.02
C THR A 299 -0.14 -11.05 9.04
N PHE A 300 -1.33 -11.55 8.77
CA PHE A 300 -2.34 -10.77 8.04
C PHE A 300 -3.74 -11.12 8.50
N PHE A 301 -4.66 -10.16 8.38
CA PHE A 301 -6.08 -10.46 8.28
C PHE A 301 -6.47 -10.53 6.79
N GLY A 302 -7.23 -11.56 6.42
CA GLY A 302 -7.77 -11.72 5.07
C GLY A 302 -9.26 -12.01 5.09
N ALA A 303 -10.01 -11.38 4.17
CA ALA A 303 -11.40 -11.69 3.89
C ALA A 303 -11.57 -11.99 2.40
N TYR A 304 -12.26 -13.08 2.09
CA TYR A 304 -12.38 -13.61 0.73
C TYR A 304 -13.82 -14.01 0.42
N ALA A 305 -14.28 -13.73 -0.79
CA ALA A 305 -15.56 -14.18 -1.31
C ALA A 305 -15.39 -15.41 -2.22
N LYS A 306 -16.50 -16.14 -2.40
CA LYS A 306 -16.57 -17.22 -3.37
C LYS A 306 -16.23 -16.74 -4.78
N LYS A 307 -15.30 -17.42 -5.43
CA LYS A 307 -14.93 -17.24 -6.84
C LYS A 307 -15.75 -18.21 -7.70
N GLY A 308 -16.51 -17.66 -8.64
CA GLY A 308 -17.31 -18.45 -9.59
C GLY A 308 -16.44 -19.23 -10.58
N ALA A 309 -16.93 -20.38 -11.05
CA ALA A 309 -16.22 -21.24 -12.00
C ALA A 309 -16.16 -20.70 -13.45
N SER A 310 -16.53 -19.43 -13.71
CA SER A 310 -16.40 -18.82 -15.03
C SER A 310 -16.28 -17.29 -14.99
N GLY A 311 -15.16 -16.78 -15.49
CA GLY A 311 -15.16 -15.67 -16.45
C GLY A 311 -15.40 -14.22 -16.03
N ASP A 312 -15.49 -13.83 -14.76
CA ASP A 312 -15.61 -12.41 -14.43
C ASP A 312 -14.24 -11.75 -14.20
N GLN A 313 -13.60 -11.36 -15.30
CA GLN A 313 -12.53 -10.36 -15.32
C GLN A 313 -13.16 -8.97 -15.33
N SER A 314 -13.71 -8.49 -14.22
CA SER A 314 -13.83 -7.06 -14.02
C SER A 314 -14.01 -6.67 -12.54
N ARG A 315 -13.23 -5.66 -12.16
CA ARG A 315 -13.35 -4.76 -10.98
C ARG A 315 -12.55 -5.14 -9.74
N GLY A 316 -11.58 -4.25 -9.46
CA GLY A 316 -10.92 -4.10 -8.17
C GLY A 316 -9.68 -4.98 -7.99
N ILE A 317 -8.57 -4.64 -8.66
CA ILE A 317 -7.27 -5.17 -8.23
C ILE A 317 -6.80 -4.29 -7.08
N SER A 318 -6.89 -4.80 -5.85
CA SER A 318 -6.00 -4.38 -4.77
C SER A 318 -4.56 -4.63 -5.22
N PRO A 319 -3.62 -3.69 -5.04
CA PRO A 319 -2.25 -3.86 -5.50
C PRO A 319 -1.65 -5.17 -4.96
N ALA A 320 -1.39 -6.12 -5.85
CA ALA A 320 -0.77 -7.39 -5.51
C ALA A 320 0.74 -7.26 -5.65
N TYR A 321 1.47 -7.50 -4.56
CA TYR A 321 2.91 -7.73 -4.60
C TYR A 321 3.16 -9.21 -4.88
N SER A 322 3.71 -9.51 -6.04
CA SER A 322 4.25 -10.84 -6.36
C SER A 322 5.69 -10.66 -6.80
N GLN A 323 6.63 -11.36 -6.15
CA GLN A 323 8.05 -11.41 -6.55
C GLN A 323 8.76 -10.03 -6.61
N GLY A 324 8.39 -9.08 -5.74
CA GLY A 324 9.01 -7.74 -5.71
C GLY A 324 8.52 -6.78 -6.81
N LEU A 325 7.46 -7.14 -7.53
CA LEU A 325 6.80 -6.31 -8.53
C LEU A 325 5.47 -5.78 -7.98
N LEU A 326 5.25 -4.48 -8.10
CA LEU A 326 3.97 -3.81 -7.89
C LEU A 326 3.13 -3.92 -9.16
N SER A 327 1.95 -4.53 -9.07
CA SER A 327 0.92 -4.45 -10.11
C SER A 327 0.03 -3.22 -9.87
N PHE A 328 -0.17 -2.41 -10.90
CA PHE A 328 -0.95 -1.18 -10.83
C PHE A 328 -1.73 -0.89 -12.11
N ARG A 329 -2.84 -0.15 -12.01
CA ARG A 329 -3.59 0.34 -13.17
C ARG A 329 -3.08 1.74 -13.53
N CYS A 330 -2.44 1.86 -14.69
CA CYS A 330 -1.96 3.15 -15.17
C CYS A 330 -3.14 4.13 -15.34
N ASN A 331 -3.13 5.25 -14.61
CA ASN A 331 -4.19 6.26 -14.70
C ASN A 331 -4.16 7.08 -16.01
N ILE A 332 -3.22 6.83 -16.92
CA ILE A 332 -3.15 7.49 -18.23
C ILE A 332 -3.75 6.62 -19.32
N CYS A 333 -3.26 5.39 -19.51
CA CYS A 333 -3.78 4.49 -20.55
C CYS A 333 -4.94 3.61 -20.08
N GLY A 334 -5.09 3.40 -18.77
CA GLY A 334 -6.11 2.54 -18.17
C GLY A 334 -5.74 1.06 -18.05
N ASP A 335 -4.61 0.64 -18.62
CA ASP A 335 -4.14 -0.75 -18.57
C ASP A 335 -3.40 -1.07 -17.28
N VAL A 336 -3.34 -2.37 -16.98
CA VAL A 336 -2.53 -2.91 -15.89
C VAL A 336 -1.06 -2.99 -16.34
N SER A 337 -0.16 -2.55 -15.47
CA SER A 337 1.28 -2.68 -15.64
C SER A 337 1.90 -3.21 -14.35
N THR A 338 3.09 -3.79 -14.47
CA THR A 338 3.90 -4.25 -13.34
C THR A 338 5.26 -3.58 -13.35
N ALA A 339 5.70 -3.05 -12.22
CA ALA A 339 7.05 -2.50 -12.08
C ALA A 339 7.61 -2.76 -10.68
N ARG A 340 8.92 -2.82 -10.53
CA ARG A 340 9.55 -2.80 -9.20
C ARG A 340 9.40 -1.42 -8.57
N LEU A 341 9.23 -1.36 -7.26
CA LEU A 341 9.13 -0.12 -6.50
C LEU A 341 10.32 0.82 -6.72
N ASP A 342 11.53 0.27 -6.76
CA ASP A 342 12.78 1.01 -7.01
C ASP A 342 12.92 1.54 -8.45
N HIS A 343 12.13 1.00 -9.39
CA HIS A 343 12.01 1.51 -10.75
C HIS A 343 10.88 2.53 -10.93
N LEU A 344 10.05 2.76 -9.91
CA LEU A 344 9.08 3.87 -9.89
C LEU A 344 9.80 5.18 -9.58
N SER A 345 10.71 5.58 -10.47
CA SER A 345 11.38 6.87 -10.40
C SER A 345 10.54 7.96 -11.08
N ARG A 346 10.88 9.23 -10.78
CA ARG A 346 10.22 10.41 -11.32
C ARG A 346 10.15 10.40 -12.86
N GLU A 347 11.26 10.06 -13.52
CA GLU A 347 11.42 10.12 -14.98
C GLU A 347 11.62 8.76 -15.66
N SER A 348 11.77 7.67 -14.90
CA SER A 348 11.86 6.33 -15.49
C SER A 348 10.50 5.83 -15.95
N GLU A 349 10.44 5.33 -17.17
CA GLU A 349 9.25 4.68 -17.71
C GLU A 349 8.95 3.41 -16.89
N SER A 350 7.70 3.31 -16.44
CA SER A 350 7.28 2.22 -15.54
C SER A 350 5.93 1.61 -15.94
N CYS A 351 5.24 2.19 -16.92
CA CYS A 351 4.09 1.55 -17.56
C CYS A 351 4.51 0.88 -18.87
N ALA A 352 4.33 -0.44 -18.96
CA ALA A 352 4.73 -1.22 -20.13
C ALA A 352 3.92 -0.90 -21.41
N ASN A 353 2.72 -0.31 -21.29
CA ASN A 353 1.88 0.00 -22.45
C ASN A 353 2.14 1.40 -23.02
N CYS A 354 2.09 2.44 -22.18
CA CYS A 354 2.21 3.82 -22.64
C CYS A 354 3.55 4.50 -22.31
N GLY A 355 4.46 3.84 -21.59
CA GLY A 355 5.73 4.45 -21.17
C GLY A 355 5.56 5.57 -20.15
N SER A 356 4.43 5.65 -19.44
CA SER A 356 4.25 6.68 -18.42
C SER A 356 5.27 6.51 -17.28
N THR A 357 5.72 7.65 -16.75
CA THR A 357 6.59 7.77 -15.58
C THR A 357 5.75 8.11 -14.35
N VAL A 358 6.34 8.10 -13.15
CA VAL A 358 5.64 8.54 -11.93
C VAL A 358 5.16 9.98 -12.07
N ARG A 359 6.01 10.91 -12.54
CA ARG A 359 5.63 12.31 -12.76
C ARG A 359 4.41 12.45 -13.66
N ARG A 360 4.42 11.80 -14.82
CA ARG A 360 3.32 11.88 -15.80
C ARG A 360 2.00 11.39 -15.20
N ARG A 361 2.03 10.26 -14.49
CA ARG A 361 0.84 9.73 -13.81
C ARG A 361 0.36 10.66 -12.69
N SER A 362 1.27 11.25 -11.92
CA SER A 362 0.92 12.19 -10.86
C SER A 362 0.33 13.50 -11.37
N VAL A 363 0.73 13.99 -12.55
CA VAL A 363 0.08 15.15 -13.20
C VAL A 363 -1.41 14.87 -13.47
N ILE A 364 -1.72 13.70 -14.03
CA ILE A 364 -3.11 13.32 -14.32
C ILE A 364 -3.91 13.01 -13.06
N ASP A 365 -3.29 12.42 -12.04
CA ASP A 365 -3.93 12.21 -10.74
C ASP A 365 -4.25 13.55 -10.05
N ALA A 366 -3.31 14.51 -10.05
CA ALA A 366 -3.52 15.83 -9.50
C ALA A 366 -4.67 16.56 -10.22
N LEU A 367 -4.67 16.52 -11.55
CA LEU A 367 -5.75 17.09 -12.37
C LEU A 367 -7.11 16.44 -12.04
N SER A 368 -7.17 15.11 -12.00
CA SER A 368 -8.40 14.37 -11.69
C SER A 368 -8.99 14.79 -10.35
N GLN A 369 -8.14 14.84 -9.32
CA GLN A 369 -8.59 15.23 -7.98
C GLN A 369 -9.10 16.68 -7.94
N GLU A 370 -8.46 17.60 -8.66
CA GLU A 370 -8.84 19.01 -8.67
C GLU A 370 -10.11 19.30 -9.47
N LEU A 371 -10.39 18.50 -10.50
CA LEU A 371 -11.61 18.66 -11.31
C LEU A 371 -12.79 17.86 -10.78
N PHE A 372 -12.54 16.69 -10.18
CA PHE A 372 -13.59 15.71 -9.84
C PHE A 372 -13.65 15.31 -8.37
N GLY A 373 -12.69 15.75 -7.54
CA GLY A 373 -12.61 15.36 -6.13
C GLY A 373 -12.17 13.91 -5.89
N GLN A 374 -11.84 13.17 -6.96
CA GLN A 374 -11.44 11.76 -6.90
C GLN A 374 -10.39 11.44 -7.97
N SER A 375 -9.70 10.33 -7.77
CA SER A 375 -8.67 9.83 -8.69
C SER A 375 -9.27 8.87 -9.72
N LEU A 376 -9.50 9.35 -10.93
CA LEU A 376 -9.95 8.57 -12.07
C LEU A 376 -8.79 8.30 -13.01
N ALA A 377 -8.85 7.21 -13.77
CA ALA A 377 -7.99 7.08 -14.94
C ALA A 377 -8.52 7.98 -16.07
N LEU A 378 -7.64 8.54 -16.88
CA LEU A 378 -7.97 9.42 -17.99
C LEU A 378 -9.01 8.83 -18.97
N PRO A 379 -9.01 7.52 -19.30
CA PRO A 379 -10.08 6.93 -20.11
C PRO A 379 -11.46 7.04 -19.45
N ASP A 380 -11.52 7.06 -18.13
CA ASP A 380 -12.74 7.11 -17.32
C ASP A 380 -13.19 8.54 -16.99
N PHE A 381 -12.43 9.57 -17.40
CA PHE A 381 -12.85 10.95 -17.23
C PHE A 381 -14.19 11.20 -17.94
N PRO A 382 -15.12 11.96 -17.35
CA PRO A 382 -16.31 12.39 -18.06
C PRO A 382 -15.92 13.34 -19.20
N THR A 383 -16.61 13.22 -20.34
CA THR A 383 -16.44 14.15 -21.46
C THR A 383 -17.15 15.46 -21.12
N ARG A 384 -16.37 16.55 -21.07
CA ARG A 384 -16.78 17.89 -20.63
C ARG A 384 -16.14 18.96 -21.52
N SER A 385 -16.70 19.17 -22.71
CA SER A 385 -16.20 20.17 -23.67
C SER A 385 -16.33 21.63 -23.19
N ASP A 386 -17.09 21.85 -22.13
CA ASP A 386 -17.21 23.14 -21.45
C ASP A 386 -15.98 23.50 -20.59
N ILE A 387 -15.20 22.50 -20.16
CA ILE A 387 -13.94 22.71 -19.43
C ILE A 387 -12.85 23.03 -20.45
N ARG A 388 -12.22 24.20 -20.31
CA ARG A 388 -11.11 24.63 -21.17
C ARG A 388 -9.76 24.43 -20.49
N GLY A 389 -8.91 23.61 -21.11
CA GLY A 389 -7.57 23.29 -20.62
C GLY A 389 -6.45 23.79 -21.53
N LEU A 390 -5.28 24.07 -20.96
CA LEU A 390 -4.07 24.46 -21.69
C LEU A 390 -2.88 23.61 -21.23
N GLY A 391 -2.12 23.05 -22.17
CA GLY A 391 -0.83 22.40 -21.91
C GLY A 391 0.34 23.26 -22.39
N LEU A 392 1.43 23.29 -21.63
CA LEU A 392 2.69 23.94 -22.00
C LEU A 392 3.70 22.86 -22.41
N SER A 393 3.60 22.40 -23.66
CA SER A 393 4.42 21.30 -24.22
C SER A 393 4.22 19.98 -23.47
N ASP A 394 2.97 19.69 -23.13
CA ASP A 394 2.59 18.47 -22.45
C ASP A 394 2.93 17.23 -23.29
N TRP A 395 3.16 16.10 -22.60
CA TRP A 395 3.45 14.83 -23.26
C TRP A 395 2.21 14.26 -23.96
N ASP A 396 2.38 13.87 -25.22
CA ASP A 396 1.29 13.39 -26.08
C ASP A 396 0.50 12.22 -25.48
N GLY A 397 1.16 11.37 -24.69
CA GLY A 397 0.54 10.20 -24.07
C GLY A 397 -0.64 10.52 -23.14
N TYR A 398 -0.72 11.73 -22.57
CA TYR A 398 -1.94 12.20 -21.90
C TYR A 398 -2.62 13.38 -22.61
N ALA A 399 -1.89 14.22 -23.35
CA ALA A 399 -2.46 15.39 -24.04
C ALA A 399 -3.57 15.00 -25.05
N ILE A 400 -3.37 13.90 -25.79
CA ILE A 400 -4.37 13.38 -26.74
C ILE A 400 -5.64 12.93 -26.02
N GLY A 401 -5.48 12.24 -24.88
CA GLY A 401 -6.62 11.81 -24.07
C GLY A 401 -7.39 12.98 -23.48
N LEU A 402 -6.69 14.02 -23.00
CA LEU A 402 -7.31 15.25 -22.51
C LEU A 402 -8.08 15.99 -23.62
N ALA A 403 -7.53 16.09 -24.83
CA ALA A 403 -8.21 16.70 -25.98
C ALA A 403 -9.50 15.96 -26.39
N ARG A 404 -9.60 14.66 -26.11
CA ARG A 404 -10.83 13.87 -26.34
C ARG A 404 -11.89 14.10 -25.26
N LYS A 405 -11.48 14.52 -24.06
CA LYS A 405 -12.37 14.68 -22.90
C LYS A 405 -12.79 16.14 -22.68
N PHE A 406 -11.92 17.10 -22.99
CA PHE A 406 -12.10 18.52 -22.69
C PHE A 406 -11.83 19.38 -23.93
N ASN A 407 -12.16 20.67 -23.86
CA ASN A 407 -11.65 21.67 -24.80
C ASN A 407 -10.21 22.02 -24.43
N TYR A 408 -9.31 21.07 -24.68
CA TYR A 408 -7.90 21.15 -24.29
C TYR A 408 -7.01 21.43 -25.49
N THR A 409 -6.09 22.38 -25.36
CA THR A 409 -5.07 22.70 -26.36
C THR A 409 -3.69 22.52 -25.77
N ASN A 410 -2.90 21.61 -26.34
CA ASN A 410 -1.47 21.55 -26.05
C ASN A 410 -0.75 22.59 -26.91
N THR A 411 0.14 23.39 -26.31
CA THR A 411 0.88 24.45 -26.99
C THR A 411 2.38 24.21 -26.92
N TYR A 412 3.14 24.79 -27.84
CA TYR A 412 4.58 24.59 -27.91
C TYR A 412 5.32 25.92 -28.03
N PHE A 413 6.56 25.97 -27.54
CA PHE A 413 7.39 27.16 -27.70
C PHE A 413 7.90 27.33 -29.15
N HIS A 414 8.17 26.22 -29.83
CA HIS A 414 8.91 26.16 -31.11
C HIS A 414 8.03 25.89 -32.34
N GLN A 415 6.76 25.52 -32.16
CA GLN A 415 5.85 25.16 -33.26
C GLN A 415 4.40 25.53 -32.94
N GLU A 416 3.54 25.52 -33.97
CA GLU A 416 2.10 25.72 -33.78
C GLU A 416 1.42 24.49 -33.14
N PRO A 417 0.41 24.65 -32.26
CA PRO A 417 -0.08 25.93 -31.71
C PRO A 417 0.95 26.57 -30.78
N ARG A 418 1.43 27.78 -31.11
CA ARG A 418 2.59 28.37 -30.44
C ARG A 418 2.18 29.21 -29.24
N LEU A 419 2.89 29.04 -28.12
CA LEU A 419 2.75 29.89 -26.95
C LEU A 419 4.11 30.15 -26.30
N ASP A 420 4.47 31.43 -26.17
CA ASP A 420 5.52 31.90 -25.27
C ASP A 420 4.85 32.40 -23.98
N ILE A 421 5.03 31.68 -22.88
CA ILE A 421 4.41 32.04 -21.59
C ILE A 421 4.96 33.36 -21.01
N THR A 422 6.13 33.84 -21.49
CA THR A 422 6.67 35.15 -21.07
C THR A 422 5.98 36.31 -21.78
N SER A 423 5.32 36.04 -22.92
CA SER A 423 4.61 37.05 -23.73
C SER A 423 3.42 36.45 -24.49
N PRO A 424 2.38 35.96 -23.78
CA PRO A 424 1.24 35.31 -24.43
C PRO A 424 0.32 36.34 -25.11
N ASN A 425 -0.50 35.88 -26.07
CA ASN A 425 -1.52 36.71 -26.69
C ASN A 425 -2.57 37.17 -25.67
N LEU A 426 -2.85 38.48 -25.62
CA LEU A 426 -3.83 39.11 -24.72
C LEU A 426 -5.24 38.51 -24.83
N GLY A 427 -5.61 37.95 -26.00
CA GLY A 427 -6.91 37.29 -26.21
C GLY A 427 -7.11 35.98 -25.45
N LEU A 428 -6.13 35.53 -24.67
CA LEU A 428 -6.16 34.28 -23.89
C LEU A 428 -6.39 34.50 -22.38
N GLU A 429 -6.47 35.74 -21.93
CA GLU A 429 -6.62 36.08 -20.51
C GLU A 429 -7.95 35.58 -19.91
N GLY A 430 -7.88 34.96 -18.72
CA GLY A 430 -9.03 34.51 -17.94
C GLY A 430 -9.84 33.40 -18.60
N ARG A 431 -9.26 32.62 -19.53
CA ARG A 431 -10.02 31.66 -20.36
C ARG A 431 -9.97 30.22 -19.88
N PHE A 432 -8.98 29.85 -19.07
CA PHE A 432 -8.69 28.44 -18.77
C PHE A 432 -9.17 28.02 -17.39
N ASP A 433 -9.88 26.88 -17.34
CA ASP A 433 -10.30 26.20 -16.11
C ASP A 433 -9.13 25.42 -15.50
N PHE A 434 -8.21 24.93 -16.33
CA PHE A 434 -6.95 24.40 -15.87
C PHE A 434 -5.80 24.69 -16.84
N ILE A 435 -4.59 24.80 -16.30
CA ILE A 435 -3.34 24.84 -17.06
C ILE A 435 -2.44 23.73 -16.51
N ILE A 436 -1.82 22.95 -17.39
CA ILE A 436 -0.75 22.01 -17.04
C ILE A 436 0.58 22.62 -17.49
N CYS A 437 1.53 22.65 -16.57
CA CYS A 437 2.89 23.10 -16.80
C CYS A 437 3.83 22.09 -16.14
N SER A 438 4.45 21.22 -16.95
CA SER A 438 5.32 20.16 -16.45
C SER A 438 6.69 20.25 -17.10
N GLU A 439 7.71 20.62 -16.31
CA GLU A 439 9.12 20.75 -16.75
C GLU A 439 9.35 21.83 -17.84
N VAL A 440 8.82 23.03 -17.60
CA VAL A 440 8.96 24.18 -18.53
C VAL A 440 9.69 25.36 -17.89
N PHE A 441 9.39 25.66 -16.63
CA PHE A 441 9.79 26.91 -16.00
C PHE A 441 11.26 26.98 -15.62
N GLU A 442 11.94 25.83 -15.52
CA GLU A 442 13.37 25.70 -15.34
C GLU A 442 14.16 26.11 -16.60
N HIS A 443 13.48 26.26 -17.74
CA HIS A 443 14.07 26.58 -19.05
C HIS A 443 13.81 28.03 -19.50
N ILE A 444 12.97 28.77 -18.80
CA ILE A 444 12.60 30.14 -19.16
C ILE A 444 13.77 31.09 -18.88
N ALA A 445 14.12 31.99 -19.81
CA ALA A 445 15.15 32.99 -19.54
C ALA A 445 14.74 33.94 -18.38
N PRO A 446 15.66 34.43 -17.54
CA PRO A 446 15.35 35.43 -16.52
C PRO A 446 14.77 36.74 -17.12
N PRO A 447 13.86 37.44 -16.42
CA PRO A 447 13.27 37.08 -15.14
C PRO A 447 12.08 36.11 -15.28
N VAL A 448 12.11 35.00 -14.55
CA VAL A 448 11.04 33.98 -14.58
C VAL A 448 9.69 34.48 -14.08
N SER A 449 9.67 35.53 -13.26
CA SER A 449 8.45 36.12 -12.70
C SER A 449 7.44 36.53 -13.77
N ALA A 450 7.89 36.90 -14.97
CA ALA A 450 6.98 37.22 -16.08
C ALA A 450 6.12 36.01 -16.47
N GLY A 451 6.70 34.81 -16.51
CA GLY A 451 5.98 33.57 -16.78
C GLY A 451 4.91 33.28 -15.72
N PHE A 452 5.22 33.48 -14.43
CA PHE A 452 4.25 33.28 -13.34
C PHE A 452 3.10 34.28 -13.41
N GLN A 453 3.39 35.55 -13.72
CA GLN A 453 2.36 36.60 -13.88
C GLN A 453 1.40 36.24 -15.02
N ASN A 454 1.94 35.74 -16.12
CA ASN A 454 1.13 35.36 -17.27
C ASN A 454 0.34 34.08 -17.03
N LEU A 455 0.88 33.07 -16.34
CA LEU A 455 0.09 31.92 -15.87
C LEU A 455 -1.15 32.37 -15.10
N ARG A 456 -0.98 33.30 -14.15
CA ARG A 456 -2.09 33.88 -13.39
C ARG A 456 -3.11 34.58 -14.28
N ARG A 457 -2.66 35.34 -15.30
CA ARG A 457 -3.55 36.06 -16.21
C ARG A 457 -4.36 35.13 -17.10
N LEU A 458 -3.79 34.01 -17.53
CA LEU A 458 -4.48 33.03 -18.39
C LEU A 458 -5.56 32.24 -17.64
N LEU A 459 -5.36 31.96 -16.35
CA LEU A 459 -6.32 31.23 -15.52
C LEU A 459 -7.58 32.05 -15.22
N LYS A 460 -8.74 31.37 -15.26
CA LYS A 460 -9.96 31.86 -14.63
C LYS A 460 -9.75 32.03 -13.11
N PRO A 461 -10.54 32.87 -12.42
CA PRO A 461 -10.47 32.98 -10.95
C PRO A 461 -10.64 31.65 -10.21
N SER A 462 -11.51 30.76 -10.73
CA SER A 462 -11.74 29.40 -10.20
C SER A 462 -10.79 28.34 -10.76
N GLY A 463 -9.87 28.73 -11.65
CA GLY A 463 -9.01 27.81 -12.37
C GLY A 463 -7.93 27.19 -11.49
N VAL A 464 -7.35 26.09 -11.98
CA VAL A 464 -6.25 25.38 -11.31
C VAL A 464 -5.03 25.23 -12.21
N LEU A 465 -3.86 25.51 -11.66
CA LEU A 465 -2.58 25.19 -12.28
C LEU A 465 -2.08 23.86 -11.73
N ILE A 466 -1.81 22.90 -12.61
CA ILE A 466 -1.07 21.68 -12.29
C ILE A 466 0.39 21.92 -12.70
N PHE A 467 1.30 21.93 -11.73
CA PHE A 467 2.67 22.40 -11.92
C PHE A 467 3.72 21.39 -11.45
N THR A 468 4.74 21.15 -12.28
CA THR A 468 5.95 20.43 -11.91
C THR A 468 7.19 21.12 -12.47
N VAL A 469 8.24 21.19 -11.66
CA VAL A 469 9.63 21.52 -12.05
C VAL A 469 10.58 20.76 -11.12
N PRO A 470 11.84 20.55 -11.51
CA PRO A 470 12.88 20.13 -10.59
C PRO A 470 13.09 21.22 -9.55
N TYR A 471 13.02 20.85 -8.27
CA TYR A 471 13.37 21.74 -7.17
C TYR A 471 14.09 21.00 -6.02
N GLY A 472 15.06 21.68 -5.42
CA GLY A 472 15.75 21.24 -4.20
C GLY A 472 14.99 21.56 -2.91
N ARG A 473 15.34 20.87 -1.82
CA ARG A 473 14.71 21.05 -0.49
C ARG A 473 15.07 22.39 0.16
N ASP A 474 16.35 22.76 0.10
CA ASP A 474 16.93 23.85 0.89
C ASP A 474 17.59 24.91 -0.01
N GLY A 475 17.78 26.10 0.56
CA GLY A 475 18.47 27.21 -0.09
C GLY A 475 17.59 28.06 -1.04
N GLU A 476 18.27 28.88 -1.84
CA GLU A 476 17.67 29.77 -2.83
C GLU A 476 17.73 29.16 -4.24
N THR A 477 16.88 29.64 -5.15
CA THR A 477 16.95 29.20 -6.56
C THR A 477 18.30 29.54 -7.15
N ILE A 478 18.90 28.56 -7.82
CA ILE A 478 20.17 28.74 -8.52
C ILE A 478 19.85 29.12 -9.95
N GLU A 479 20.09 30.38 -10.32
CA GLU A 479 20.10 30.82 -11.72
C GLU A 479 21.47 30.51 -12.32
N GLN A 480 21.50 29.72 -13.39
CA GLN A 480 22.75 29.38 -14.09
C GLN A 480 23.31 30.59 -14.85
N PHE A 481 22.41 31.47 -15.32
CA PHE A 481 22.75 32.64 -16.14
C PHE A 481 22.03 33.90 -15.61
N PRO A 482 22.42 34.47 -14.45
CA PRO A 482 21.68 35.56 -13.82
C PRO A 482 21.69 36.88 -14.62
N ASP A 483 22.74 37.13 -15.42
CA ASP A 483 22.91 38.34 -16.23
C ASP A 483 22.49 38.15 -17.70
N LEU A 484 21.72 37.10 -18.01
CA LEU A 484 21.32 36.76 -19.37
C LEU A 484 20.48 37.90 -20.00
N TRP A 485 20.82 38.31 -21.22
CA TRP A 485 20.14 39.40 -21.92
C TRP A 485 20.00 39.14 -23.42
N ASP A 486 21.07 39.26 -24.20
CA ASP A 486 21.10 38.97 -25.63
C ASP A 486 22.03 37.78 -25.86
N TYR A 487 21.46 36.59 -26.01
CA TYR A 487 22.23 35.35 -26.00
C TYR A 487 21.95 34.46 -27.20
N GLN A 488 22.95 33.67 -27.54
CA GLN A 488 22.90 32.66 -28.58
C GLN A 488 23.68 31.43 -28.14
N ILE A 489 23.15 30.26 -28.48
CA ILE A 489 23.86 28.99 -28.34
C ILE A 489 24.66 28.79 -29.63
N VAL A 490 25.98 28.83 -29.51
CA VAL A 490 26.92 28.73 -30.64
C VAL A 490 27.44 27.30 -30.71
N GLN A 491 27.18 26.62 -31.81
CA GLN A 491 27.76 25.31 -32.11
C GLN A 491 29.25 25.46 -32.42
N GLN A 492 30.06 24.51 -31.95
CA GLN A 492 31.50 24.50 -32.15
C GLN A 492 31.92 23.26 -32.95
N GLU A 493 32.92 23.41 -33.82
CA GLU A 493 33.48 22.28 -34.57
C GLU A 493 34.28 21.39 -33.60
N ASN A 494 33.88 20.12 -33.46
CA ASN A 494 34.47 19.13 -32.56
C ASN A 494 34.47 19.51 -31.05
N ALA A 495 33.52 20.33 -30.59
CA ALA A 495 33.36 20.67 -29.17
C ALA A 495 31.87 20.88 -28.79
N PRO A 496 31.50 20.76 -27.49
CA PRO A 496 30.15 21.05 -27.02
C PRO A 496 29.71 22.50 -27.34
N PRO A 497 28.41 22.75 -27.51
CA PRO A 497 27.90 24.10 -27.74
C PRO A 497 28.18 25.01 -26.54
N VAL A 498 28.39 26.30 -26.81
CA VAL A 498 28.59 27.32 -25.77
C VAL A 498 27.48 28.36 -25.82
N LEU A 499 27.10 28.91 -24.68
CA LEU A 499 26.18 30.05 -24.61
C LEU A 499 27.01 31.33 -24.60
N ARG A 500 26.83 32.17 -25.63
CA ARG A 500 27.42 33.50 -25.69
C ARG A 500 26.33 34.52 -25.36
N ASN A 501 26.52 35.27 -24.28
CA ASN A 501 25.62 36.32 -23.81
C ASN A 501 26.29 37.68 -23.95
N THR A 502 25.57 38.67 -24.47
CA THR A 502 25.93 40.09 -24.37
C THR A 502 25.04 40.69 -23.28
N LYS A 503 25.64 41.04 -22.15
CA LYS A 503 24.93 41.68 -21.03
C LYS A 503 24.37 43.04 -21.44
N LYS A 504 23.46 43.57 -20.62
CA LYS A 504 22.91 44.93 -20.78
C LYS A 504 23.96 46.05 -20.83
N ASP A 505 25.09 45.85 -20.15
CA ASP A 505 26.23 46.79 -20.14
C ASP A 505 27.18 46.63 -21.34
N GLY A 506 26.87 45.71 -22.26
CA GLY A 506 27.66 45.41 -23.46
C GLY A 506 28.80 44.41 -23.23
N ALA A 507 29.06 43.98 -21.99
CA ALA A 507 30.10 42.99 -21.75
C ALA A 507 29.66 41.58 -22.18
N VAL A 508 30.58 40.84 -22.80
CA VAL A 508 30.32 39.50 -23.35
C VAL A 508 30.71 38.43 -22.33
N GLN A 509 29.82 37.48 -22.09
CA GLN A 509 30.03 36.27 -21.28
C GLN A 509 29.93 35.03 -22.17
N VAL A 510 30.73 34.01 -21.87
CA VAL A 510 30.68 32.71 -22.55
C VAL A 510 30.61 31.59 -21.52
N TYR A 511 29.59 30.75 -21.61
CA TYR A 511 29.37 29.59 -20.74
C TYR A 511 29.54 28.31 -21.54
N LYS A 512 30.25 27.34 -20.97
CA LYS A 512 30.67 26.11 -21.66
C LYS A 512 29.97 24.85 -21.15
N ASP A 513 29.60 24.81 -19.88
CA ASP A 513 29.02 23.65 -19.22
C ASP A 513 27.49 23.69 -19.26
N LEU A 514 26.94 23.69 -20.48
CA LEU A 514 25.50 23.78 -20.70
C LEU A 514 24.81 22.44 -20.41
N VAL A 515 23.76 22.47 -19.59
CA VAL A 515 22.93 21.31 -19.28
C VAL A 515 21.64 21.40 -20.09
N PHE A 516 21.43 20.45 -21.00
CA PHE A 516 20.20 20.33 -21.78
C PHE A 516 19.37 19.15 -21.27
N HIS A 517 18.05 19.31 -21.21
CA HIS A 517 17.12 18.23 -20.93
C HIS A 517 16.39 17.79 -22.20
N ASP A 518 16.05 16.50 -22.29
CA ASP A 518 15.44 15.91 -23.48
C ASP A 518 14.00 16.40 -23.70
N GLY A 519 13.76 16.88 -24.92
CA GLY A 519 12.50 17.37 -25.46
C GLY A 519 12.77 17.83 -26.89
N GLY A 520 11.77 17.77 -27.79
CA GLY A 520 11.93 17.94 -29.25
C GLY A 520 12.60 19.23 -29.76
N GLY A 521 13.08 20.11 -28.88
CA GLY A 521 13.81 21.34 -29.22
C GLY A 521 15.08 21.63 -28.39
N MET A 522 15.67 20.67 -27.66
CA MET A 522 16.84 20.86 -26.77
C MET A 522 16.69 22.04 -25.79
N ALA A 523 16.01 21.82 -24.66
CA ALA A 523 15.74 22.88 -23.69
C ALA A 523 16.93 23.06 -22.71
N LEU A 524 17.58 24.22 -22.76
CA LEU A 524 18.68 24.58 -21.85
C LEU A 524 18.14 24.81 -20.43
N GLN A 525 18.73 24.19 -19.42
CA GLN A 525 18.42 24.47 -18.03
C GLN A 525 18.93 25.86 -17.65
N MET A 526 18.00 26.78 -17.41
CA MET A 526 18.30 28.15 -16.97
C MET A 526 18.45 28.25 -15.45
N ARG A 527 17.73 27.38 -14.72
CA ARG A 527 17.70 27.40 -13.26
C ARG A 527 17.42 26.04 -12.62
N CYS A 528 17.77 25.93 -11.34
CA CYS A 528 17.28 24.88 -10.44
C CYS A 528 16.51 25.56 -9.31
N PHE A 529 15.20 25.30 -9.22
CA PHE A 529 14.37 25.95 -8.21
C PHE A 529 14.70 25.46 -6.80
N SER A 530 14.49 26.31 -5.80
CA SER A 530 14.25 25.87 -4.43
C SER A 530 12.76 25.91 -4.12
N ARG A 531 12.28 25.01 -3.26
CA ARG A 531 10.87 24.99 -2.84
C ARG A 531 10.43 26.37 -2.30
N ALA A 532 11.25 26.99 -1.46
CA ALA A 532 10.93 28.29 -0.87
C ALA A 532 10.76 29.40 -1.92
N SER A 533 11.68 29.46 -2.89
CA SER A 533 11.61 30.46 -3.97
C SER A 533 10.40 30.29 -4.87
N LEU A 534 10.10 29.04 -5.24
CA LEU A 534 8.95 28.71 -6.08
C LEU A 534 7.64 29.14 -5.42
N LEU A 535 7.48 28.88 -4.12
CA LEU A 535 6.31 29.32 -3.35
C LEU A 535 6.20 30.86 -3.28
N ARG A 536 7.32 31.59 -3.23
CA ARG A 536 7.31 33.05 -3.26
C ARG A 536 6.86 33.59 -4.62
N GLU A 537 7.32 33.01 -5.73
CA GLU A 537 6.86 33.41 -7.07
C GLU A 537 5.35 33.21 -7.25
N PHE A 538 4.81 32.07 -6.81
CA PHE A 538 3.36 31.84 -6.84
C PHE A 538 2.59 32.86 -5.99
N ARG A 539 2.99 33.07 -4.73
CA ARG A 539 2.32 34.04 -3.85
C ARG A 539 2.38 35.47 -4.38
N ARG A 540 3.51 35.87 -4.98
CA ARG A 540 3.69 37.20 -5.58
C ARG A 540 2.65 37.52 -6.64
N VAL A 541 2.17 36.50 -7.36
CA VAL A 541 1.16 36.65 -8.42
C VAL A 541 -0.26 36.29 -7.96
N GLY A 542 -0.49 36.18 -6.64
CA GLY A 542 -1.80 35.86 -6.08
C GLY A 542 -2.23 34.40 -6.26
N LEU A 543 -1.29 33.50 -6.50
CA LEU A 543 -1.49 32.06 -6.54
C LEU A 543 -1.05 31.45 -5.20
N SER A 544 -1.89 31.54 -4.17
CA SER A 544 -1.52 31.23 -2.78
C SER A 544 -2.03 29.88 -2.26
N LYS A 545 -3.10 29.31 -2.82
CA LYS A 545 -3.62 28.00 -2.41
C LYS A 545 -2.86 26.88 -3.13
N ILE A 546 -1.86 26.33 -2.45
CA ILE A 546 -0.90 25.37 -2.99
C ILE A 546 -1.05 24.02 -2.27
N LYS A 547 -1.26 22.94 -3.03
CA LYS A 547 -1.31 21.56 -2.53
C LYS A 547 -0.24 20.73 -3.21
N PHE A 548 0.54 19.99 -2.42
CA PHE A 548 1.58 19.07 -2.90
C PHE A 548 1.04 17.64 -2.99
N TYR A 549 1.43 16.91 -4.03
CA TYR A 549 1.00 15.54 -4.30
C TYR A 549 2.16 14.55 -4.11
N GLY A 550 2.49 14.26 -2.84
CA GLY A 550 3.57 13.34 -2.46
C GLY A 550 3.11 12.02 -1.81
N ALA A 551 1.82 11.88 -1.50
CA ALA A 551 1.31 10.65 -0.91
C ALA A 551 1.38 9.50 -1.94
N PRO A 552 1.78 8.28 -1.53
CA PRO A 552 1.85 7.14 -2.42
C PRO A 552 0.44 6.73 -2.89
N LYS A 553 0.33 6.39 -4.18
CA LYS A 553 -0.85 5.77 -4.81
C LYS A 553 -0.43 4.58 -5.62
N LEU A 554 -0.13 3.50 -4.90
CA LEU A 554 0.43 2.27 -5.46
C LEU A 554 -0.51 1.63 -6.49
N GLU A 555 -1.82 1.77 -6.30
CA GLU A 555 -2.85 1.33 -7.25
C GLU A 555 -2.74 2.00 -8.63
N LEU A 556 -2.08 3.17 -8.71
CA LEU A 556 -1.80 3.89 -9.96
C LEU A 556 -0.32 3.82 -10.36
N GLY A 557 0.50 3.09 -9.61
CA GLY A 557 1.95 3.05 -9.78
C GLY A 557 2.61 4.39 -9.48
N ILE A 558 2.06 5.20 -8.58
CA ILE A 558 2.65 6.47 -8.15
C ILE A 558 3.31 6.25 -6.80
N TYR A 559 4.64 6.29 -6.78
CA TYR A 559 5.45 6.24 -5.58
C TYR A 559 6.64 7.17 -5.78
N TRP A 560 6.86 8.08 -4.83
CA TRP A 560 7.96 9.03 -4.90
C TRP A 560 9.11 8.55 -4.02
N LEU A 561 10.22 8.15 -4.65
CA LEU A 561 11.45 7.76 -3.94
C LEU A 561 12.06 8.96 -3.20
N GLU A 562 11.98 10.15 -3.81
CA GLU A 562 12.45 11.39 -3.22
C GLU A 562 11.29 12.31 -2.80
N GLY A 563 11.39 12.90 -1.61
CA GLY A 563 10.41 13.88 -1.09
C GLY A 563 10.54 15.30 -1.65
N TRP A 564 11.05 15.49 -2.87
CA TRP A 564 11.21 16.78 -3.54
C TRP A 564 10.81 16.70 -5.01
N SER A 565 10.72 17.83 -5.71
CA SER A 565 10.26 17.88 -7.11
C SER A 565 8.87 17.25 -7.35
N LEU A 566 8.00 17.35 -6.33
CA LEU A 566 6.64 16.81 -6.32
C LEU A 566 5.68 17.67 -7.16
N PRO A 567 4.64 17.08 -7.74
CA PRO A 567 3.59 17.81 -8.42
C PRO A 567 2.78 18.66 -7.45
N MET A 568 2.30 19.79 -7.94
CA MET A 568 1.51 20.73 -7.17
C MET A 568 0.23 21.10 -7.92
N SER A 569 -0.87 21.27 -7.19
CA SER A 569 -1.99 22.09 -7.67
C SER A 569 -1.89 23.46 -7.02
N VAL A 570 -2.13 24.50 -7.81
CA VAL A 570 -2.05 25.89 -7.38
C VAL A 570 -3.29 26.65 -7.85
N ARG A 571 -3.94 27.38 -6.93
CA ARG A 571 -5.14 28.17 -7.19
C ARG A 571 -5.01 29.59 -6.64
N VAL A 572 -5.88 30.46 -7.14
CA VAL A 572 -6.10 31.79 -6.57
C VAL A 572 -6.80 31.64 -5.21
N GLU A 573 -6.42 32.43 -4.21
CA GLU A 573 -7.24 32.58 -2.99
C GLU A 573 -8.53 33.31 -3.37
N SER A 574 -9.67 32.64 -3.25
CA SER A 574 -10.95 33.32 -3.17
C SER A 574 -10.99 34.07 -1.84
N GLY A 575 -11.03 35.41 -1.88
CA GLY A 575 -11.43 36.18 -0.71
C GLY A 575 -12.81 35.70 -0.27
N GLU A 576 -12.96 35.42 1.02
CA GLU A 576 -14.26 35.11 1.65
C GLU A 576 -15.28 36.23 1.42
#